data_AF-A0A2E7ZEK8-F1
#
_entry.id   AF-A0A2E7ZEK8-F1
#
_cell.length_a   1.000
_cell.length_b   1.000
_cell.length_c   1.000
_cell.angle_alpha   90.00
_cell.angle_beta   90.00
_cell.angle_gamma   90.00
#
_symmetry.space_group_name_H-M   'P 1'
#
loop_
_entity.id
_entity.type
_entity.pdbx_description
1 polymer ?
#
loop_
_entity_poly.entity_id
_entity_poly.type
_entity_poly.pdbx_seq_one_letter_code
_entity_poly.pdbx_strand_id
1 'polypeptide(L)'
;MIKKMKKTVLCVLTGMIAVSAHSDDGPPSLMTYQGHLVDAQGEPVGADSPESKNIQFRIFTAEQGGDVVYAEEQTVTVDKGYFSVLLGQGTSLPGEPGPPSTVFSKVFEGNKSDERFIGIRVEGTDINPRLRYVASPYAVLSQRSILAGHAQTVESISGHKADTAGRSDSALRADAAAKVDTIRGHKADSAKLADKATRVTSGFVPINGIIMWTQRTVPAGWRLCDGGGSTPNLVNRFVVGAGNWYGLGATGGANTVALSWNQMPVHSHSGGVHGGGNHYHGIYTRQDDWNDSGGWGPSWGDGDNGRWAPHHNTHWGGHHGHGMWTNNAGRGWAHENRPPYYAVYYIMRVK
;
A
#
# COMPACT_ATOMS: atom_id res chain seq x y z
N MET A 1 63.20 -37.88 37.68
CA MET A 1 62.80 -36.85 36.70
C MET A 1 61.71 -37.42 35.80
N ILE A 2 60.46 -37.00 36.01
CA ILE A 2 59.25 -37.57 35.39
C ILE A 2 58.92 -36.77 34.12
N LYS A 3 58.89 -37.46 32.98
CA LYS A 3 58.68 -36.91 31.63
C LYS A 3 57.17 -36.76 31.39
N LYS A 4 56.64 -35.53 31.44
CA LYS A 4 55.22 -35.24 31.12
C LYS A 4 55.01 -35.26 29.60
N MET A 5 54.30 -36.27 29.11
CA MET A 5 53.72 -36.33 27.76
C MET A 5 52.64 -35.25 27.60
N LYS A 6 52.80 -34.35 26.64
CA LYS A 6 51.75 -33.40 26.22
C LYS A 6 50.85 -34.10 25.20
N LYS A 7 49.56 -34.20 25.52
CA LYS A 7 48.51 -34.72 24.63
C LYS A 7 48.22 -33.68 23.54
N THR A 8 48.44 -34.04 22.29
CA THR A 8 48.03 -33.24 21.12
C THR A 8 46.57 -33.53 20.82
N VAL A 9 45.69 -32.55 21.05
CA VAL A 9 44.28 -32.59 20.64
C VAL A 9 44.22 -32.05 19.21
N LEU A 10 43.88 -32.93 18.26
CA LEU A 10 43.66 -32.60 16.86
C LEU A 10 42.20 -32.15 16.69
N CYS A 11 41.95 -30.84 16.69
CA CYS A 11 40.66 -30.29 16.30
C CYS A 11 40.53 -30.33 14.77
N VAL A 12 39.71 -31.26 14.27
CA VAL A 12 39.29 -31.30 12.87
C VAL A 12 38.29 -30.17 12.64
N LEU A 13 38.74 -29.12 11.95
CA LEU A 13 37.89 -28.00 11.53
C LEU A 13 37.13 -28.43 10.26
N THR A 14 35.91 -28.92 10.41
CA THR A 14 35.02 -29.25 9.29
C THR A 14 34.52 -27.95 8.66
N GLY A 15 35.12 -27.55 7.55
CA GLY A 15 34.66 -26.42 6.75
C GLY A 15 33.33 -26.75 6.06
N MET A 16 32.23 -26.25 6.61
CA MET A 16 30.96 -26.19 5.90
C MET A 16 31.11 -25.20 4.73
N ILE A 17 31.25 -25.73 3.52
CA ILE A 17 31.05 -24.96 2.28
C ILE A 17 29.56 -24.70 2.21
N ALA A 18 29.15 -23.48 2.58
CA ALA A 18 27.82 -22.98 2.26
C ALA A 18 27.74 -22.80 0.74
N VAL A 19 27.15 -23.77 0.05
CA VAL A 19 26.69 -23.58 -1.32
C VAL A 19 25.53 -22.60 -1.22
N SER A 20 25.78 -21.34 -1.58
CA SER A 20 24.73 -20.39 -1.85
C SER A 20 24.01 -20.85 -3.11
N ALA A 21 22.87 -21.53 -2.94
CA ALA A 21 21.90 -21.69 -4.02
C ALA A 21 21.37 -20.30 -4.36
N HIS A 22 21.75 -19.77 -5.53
CA HIS A 22 21.04 -18.67 -6.13
C HIS A 22 19.76 -19.24 -6.76
N SER A 23 18.60 -18.86 -6.24
CA SER A 23 17.35 -19.00 -6.96
C SER A 23 17.35 -17.96 -8.08
N ASP A 24 17.46 -18.40 -9.34
CA ASP A 24 17.16 -17.54 -10.50
C ASP A 24 15.65 -17.27 -10.50
N ASP A 25 15.23 -16.27 -9.72
CA ASP A 25 13.88 -15.70 -9.77
C ASP A 25 13.74 -14.91 -11.07
N GLY A 26 13.34 -15.59 -12.13
CA GLY A 26 12.92 -14.99 -13.39
C GLY A 26 11.90 -15.88 -14.11
N PRO A 27 11.00 -15.32 -14.93
CA PRO A 27 10.14 -16.14 -15.79
C PRO A 27 11.01 -17.09 -16.64
N PRO A 28 10.51 -18.29 -17.01
CA PRO A 28 11.29 -19.26 -17.78
C PRO A 28 11.97 -18.61 -18.99
N SER A 29 13.30 -18.68 -19.05
CA SER A 29 14.13 -18.05 -20.08
C SER A 29 14.22 -18.87 -21.37
N LEU A 30 13.28 -19.80 -21.57
CA LEU A 30 13.23 -20.79 -22.64
C LEU A 30 11.94 -20.62 -23.44
N MET A 31 11.97 -20.98 -24.73
CA MET A 31 10.80 -20.91 -25.62
C MET A 31 10.55 -22.24 -26.30
N THR A 32 9.30 -22.71 -26.29
CA THR A 32 8.92 -23.90 -27.07
C THR A 32 8.85 -23.56 -28.56
N TYR A 33 9.51 -24.35 -29.39
CA TYR A 33 9.41 -24.29 -30.85
C TYR A 33 8.96 -25.64 -31.40
N GLN A 34 7.96 -25.62 -32.26
CA GLN A 34 7.40 -26.80 -32.91
C GLN A 34 7.41 -26.61 -34.43
N GLY A 35 7.75 -27.66 -35.15
CA GLY A 35 7.81 -27.63 -36.61
C GLY A 35 7.46 -28.97 -37.25
N HIS A 36 7.21 -28.91 -38.55
CA HIS A 36 7.04 -30.08 -39.41
C HIS A 36 8.15 -30.05 -40.48
N LEU A 37 8.99 -31.08 -40.50
CA LEU A 37 10.13 -31.22 -41.39
C LEU A 37 9.81 -32.25 -42.48
N VAL A 38 10.00 -31.82 -43.73
CA VAL A 38 9.89 -32.68 -44.91
C VAL A 38 11.22 -32.75 -45.64
N ASP A 39 11.43 -33.81 -46.40
CA ASP A 39 12.56 -33.97 -47.30
C ASP A 39 12.37 -33.16 -48.61
N ALA A 40 13.33 -33.29 -49.53
CA ALA A 40 13.30 -32.58 -50.81
C ALA A 40 12.17 -33.05 -51.75
N GLN A 41 11.54 -34.19 -51.47
CA GLN A 41 10.42 -34.77 -52.21
C GLN A 41 9.07 -34.41 -51.57
N GLY A 42 9.08 -33.79 -50.39
CA GLY A 42 7.90 -33.40 -49.64
C GLY A 42 7.38 -34.45 -48.66
N GLU A 43 8.11 -35.57 -48.50
CA GLU A 43 7.75 -36.62 -47.55
C GLU A 43 8.24 -36.27 -46.14
N PRO A 44 7.49 -36.65 -45.08
CA PRO A 44 7.86 -36.33 -43.71
C PRO A 44 9.12 -37.08 -43.27
N VAL A 45 10.07 -36.37 -42.67
CA VAL A 45 11.26 -36.99 -42.07
C VAL A 45 10.85 -37.89 -40.91
N GLY A 46 11.40 -39.10 -40.83
CA GLY A 46 11.00 -40.09 -39.82
C GLY A 46 9.58 -40.67 -40.00
N ALA A 47 9.14 -40.87 -41.26
CA ALA A 47 7.80 -41.39 -41.58
C ALA A 47 7.50 -42.77 -40.97
N ASP A 48 8.46 -43.70 -41.04
CA ASP A 48 8.30 -45.08 -40.57
C ASP A 48 8.85 -45.30 -39.15
N SER A 49 9.84 -44.50 -38.74
CA SER A 49 10.44 -44.53 -37.40
C SER A 49 11.08 -43.19 -37.06
N PRO A 50 11.15 -42.80 -35.77
CA PRO A 50 11.76 -41.55 -35.35
C PRO A 50 13.24 -41.42 -35.80
N GLU A 51 13.59 -40.28 -36.38
CA GLU A 51 14.93 -39.99 -36.88
C GLU A 51 15.55 -38.80 -36.14
N SER A 52 16.82 -38.90 -35.74
CA SER A 52 17.54 -37.80 -35.09
C SER A 52 18.25 -36.93 -36.14
N LYS A 53 17.92 -35.64 -36.16
CA LYS A 53 18.54 -34.63 -37.03
C LYS A 53 19.24 -33.56 -36.19
N ASN A 54 20.40 -33.10 -36.65
CA ASN A 54 21.04 -31.91 -36.09
C ASN A 54 20.43 -30.68 -36.75
N ILE A 55 19.72 -29.90 -35.93
CA ILE A 55 19.00 -28.70 -36.37
C ILE A 55 19.67 -27.50 -35.70
N GLN A 56 20.05 -26.54 -36.53
CA GLN A 56 20.60 -25.26 -36.11
C GLN A 56 19.49 -24.22 -36.13
N PHE A 57 19.23 -23.62 -34.97
CA PHE A 57 18.27 -22.55 -34.78
C PHE A 57 19.00 -21.22 -34.67
N ARG A 58 18.71 -20.31 -35.60
CA ARG A 58 19.37 -19.00 -35.66
C ARG A 58 18.34 -17.89 -35.68
N ILE A 59 18.58 -16.86 -34.89
CA ILE A 59 17.71 -15.69 -34.78
C ILE A 59 18.39 -14.52 -35.49
N PHE A 60 17.67 -13.93 -36.43
CA PHE A 60 18.11 -12.83 -37.26
C PHE A 60 17.34 -11.55 -36.97
N THR A 61 17.94 -10.41 -37.29
CA THR A 61 17.32 -9.08 -37.22
C THR A 61 16.47 -8.72 -38.45
N ALA A 62 16.47 -9.56 -39.49
CA ALA A 62 15.71 -9.34 -40.73
C ALA A 62 15.29 -10.66 -41.42
N GLU A 63 14.24 -10.59 -42.25
CA GLU A 63 13.70 -11.71 -43.03
C GLU A 63 14.69 -12.23 -44.08
N GLN A 64 15.41 -11.32 -44.74
CA GLN A 64 16.51 -11.60 -45.65
C GLN A 64 17.72 -10.73 -45.26
N GLY A 65 18.93 -11.30 -45.26
CA GLY A 65 20.10 -10.63 -44.68
C GLY A 65 19.98 -10.43 -43.16
N GLY A 66 20.66 -9.43 -42.60
CA GLY A 66 20.64 -9.15 -41.16
C GLY A 66 21.62 -9.98 -40.33
N ASP A 67 21.96 -9.45 -39.16
CA ASP A 67 22.92 -10.06 -38.24
C ASP A 67 22.30 -11.22 -37.45
N VAL A 68 23.11 -12.23 -37.16
CA VAL A 68 22.75 -13.32 -36.24
C VAL A 68 22.90 -12.79 -34.81
N VAL A 69 21.80 -12.71 -34.07
CA VAL A 69 21.79 -12.27 -32.66
C VAL A 69 21.82 -13.42 -31.67
N TYR A 70 21.45 -14.61 -32.15
CA TYR A 70 21.49 -15.84 -31.36
C TYR A 70 21.51 -17.06 -32.27
N ALA A 71 22.27 -18.07 -31.87
CA ALA A 71 22.49 -19.29 -32.61
C ALA A 71 22.73 -20.45 -31.66
N GLU A 72 22.02 -21.55 -31.89
CA GLU A 72 22.24 -22.80 -31.17
C GLU A 72 22.04 -24.01 -32.09
N GLU A 73 22.70 -25.11 -31.75
CA GLU A 73 22.49 -26.41 -32.38
C GLU A 73 21.84 -27.37 -31.37
N GLN A 74 20.86 -28.13 -31.83
CA GLN A 74 20.24 -29.19 -31.05
C GLN A 74 20.13 -30.45 -31.91
N THR A 75 20.40 -31.60 -31.29
CA THR A 75 20.03 -32.90 -31.86
C THR A 75 18.57 -33.15 -31.53
N VAL A 76 17.73 -33.14 -32.55
CA VAL A 76 16.27 -33.20 -32.45
C VAL A 76 15.77 -34.51 -33.03
N THR A 77 14.96 -35.23 -32.27
CA THR A 77 14.25 -36.40 -32.77
C THR A 77 12.97 -35.93 -33.48
N VAL A 78 12.86 -36.27 -34.76
CA VAL A 78 11.70 -36.00 -35.62
C VAL A 78 10.91 -37.29 -35.78
N ASP A 79 9.61 -37.25 -35.49
CA ASP A 79 8.69 -38.38 -35.63
C ASP A 79 7.54 -37.99 -36.56
N LYS A 80 7.39 -38.69 -37.69
CA LYS A 80 6.39 -38.40 -38.73
C LYS A 80 6.40 -36.93 -39.17
N GLY A 81 7.60 -36.38 -39.34
CA GLY A 81 7.84 -34.98 -39.70
C GLY A 81 7.72 -34.01 -38.53
N TYR A 82 7.09 -34.35 -37.41
CA TYR A 82 6.91 -33.42 -36.29
C TYR A 82 8.10 -33.44 -35.33
N PHE A 83 8.44 -32.25 -34.83
CA PHE A 83 9.38 -32.10 -33.72
C PHE A 83 8.98 -30.97 -32.78
N SER A 84 9.44 -31.06 -31.53
CA SER A 84 9.26 -30.04 -30.51
C SER A 84 10.57 -29.88 -29.73
N VAL A 85 11.05 -28.65 -29.62
CA VAL A 85 12.28 -28.31 -28.89
C VAL A 85 12.05 -27.14 -27.94
N LEU A 86 12.93 -27.02 -26.94
CA LEU A 86 13.04 -25.82 -26.11
C LEU A 86 14.25 -25.02 -26.57
N LEU A 87 14.00 -23.86 -27.16
CA LEU A 87 15.04 -22.91 -27.54
C LEU A 87 15.66 -22.29 -26.29
N GLY A 88 16.99 -22.19 -26.26
CA GLY A 88 17.75 -21.69 -25.11
C GLY A 88 18.52 -22.76 -24.34
N GLN A 89 18.45 -24.03 -24.75
CA GLN A 89 19.17 -25.16 -24.14
C GLN A 89 20.15 -25.85 -25.10
N GLY A 90 20.34 -25.33 -26.32
CA GLY A 90 21.22 -25.92 -27.31
C GLY A 90 22.70 -25.65 -27.08
N THR A 91 23.53 -26.24 -27.92
CA THR A 91 24.99 -26.02 -27.94
C THR A 91 25.34 -24.83 -28.82
N SER A 92 26.49 -24.19 -28.57
CA SER A 92 26.94 -23.06 -29.39
C SER A 92 27.41 -23.50 -30.77
N LEU A 93 27.17 -22.62 -31.75
CA LEU A 93 27.78 -22.70 -33.07
C LEU A 93 29.10 -21.91 -33.10
N PRO A 94 30.19 -22.47 -33.68
CA PRO A 94 31.45 -21.75 -33.80
C PRO A 94 31.30 -20.44 -34.59
N GLY A 95 31.68 -19.31 -33.98
CA GLY A 95 31.67 -18.00 -34.62
C GLY A 95 30.34 -17.25 -34.60
N GLU A 96 29.28 -17.81 -34.01
CA GLU A 96 27.98 -17.16 -33.87
C GLU A 96 27.64 -16.88 -32.39
N PRO A 97 26.89 -15.81 -32.06
CA PRO A 97 26.45 -15.54 -30.69
C PRO A 97 25.49 -16.63 -30.20
N GLY A 98 25.73 -17.24 -29.03
CA GLY A 98 24.91 -18.35 -28.52
C GLY A 98 25.27 -18.75 -27.08
N PRO A 99 24.72 -19.86 -26.56
CA PRO A 99 25.01 -20.33 -25.20
C PRO A 99 26.51 -20.63 -24.98
N PRO A 100 27.11 -20.37 -23.82
CA PRO A 100 26.56 -19.68 -22.65
C PRO A 100 26.76 -18.15 -22.70
N SER A 101 27.44 -17.62 -23.72
CA SER A 101 27.84 -16.21 -23.79
C SER A 101 26.67 -15.27 -24.04
N THR A 102 25.67 -15.73 -24.78
CA THR A 102 24.42 -15.01 -25.05
C THR A 102 23.28 -15.79 -24.41
N VAL A 103 22.61 -15.19 -23.42
CA VAL A 103 21.42 -15.78 -22.80
C VAL A 103 20.22 -15.56 -23.72
N PHE A 104 19.42 -16.60 -23.96
CA PHE A 104 18.28 -16.54 -24.88
C PHE A 104 17.29 -15.41 -24.54
N SER A 105 17.02 -15.16 -23.26
CA SER A 105 16.13 -14.07 -22.81
C SER A 105 16.60 -12.67 -23.25
N LYS A 106 17.91 -12.46 -23.38
CA LYS A 106 18.51 -11.18 -23.80
C LYS A 106 18.28 -10.87 -25.28
N VAL A 107 17.98 -11.88 -26.10
CA VAL A 107 17.84 -11.75 -27.57
C VAL A 107 16.66 -10.84 -27.95
N PHE A 108 15.65 -10.77 -27.09
CA PHE A 108 14.44 -9.97 -27.25
C PHE A 108 14.47 -8.65 -26.46
N GLU A 109 15.62 -8.27 -25.91
CA GLU A 109 15.83 -6.96 -25.29
C GLU A 109 16.34 -5.93 -26.32
N GLY A 110 16.08 -4.64 -26.08
CA GLY A 110 16.58 -3.53 -26.90
C GLY A 110 15.71 -3.11 -28.08
N ASN A 111 16.25 -2.21 -28.92
CA ASN A 111 15.54 -1.64 -30.07
C ASN A 111 15.21 -2.70 -31.12
N LYS A 112 14.03 -2.59 -31.73
CA LYS A 112 13.52 -3.48 -32.79
C LYS A 112 13.42 -4.96 -32.37
N SER A 113 13.20 -5.27 -31.08
CA SER A 113 13.05 -6.65 -30.61
C SER A 113 11.77 -7.34 -31.10
N ASP A 114 10.82 -6.58 -31.64
CA ASP A 114 9.63 -7.00 -32.35
C ASP A 114 9.91 -7.48 -33.80
N GLU A 115 11.10 -7.21 -34.32
CA GLU A 115 11.58 -7.60 -35.65
C GLU A 115 12.65 -8.72 -35.52
N ARG A 116 12.26 -9.88 -34.97
CA ARG A 116 13.13 -11.08 -34.88
C ARG A 116 12.60 -12.19 -35.78
N PHE A 117 13.51 -12.85 -36.48
CA PHE A 117 13.20 -13.92 -37.43
C PHE A 117 13.95 -15.19 -37.08
N ILE A 118 13.27 -16.32 -37.04
CA ILE A 118 13.91 -17.63 -36.88
C ILE A 118 14.25 -18.21 -38.26
N GLY A 119 15.52 -18.52 -38.44
CA GLY A 119 16.03 -19.32 -39.55
C GLY A 119 16.41 -20.70 -39.03
N ILE A 120 16.03 -21.73 -39.78
CA ILE A 120 16.33 -23.12 -39.47
C ILE A 120 17.30 -23.63 -40.51
N ARG A 121 18.37 -24.27 -40.06
CA ARG A 121 19.28 -25.01 -40.93
C ARG A 121 19.31 -26.47 -40.49
N VAL A 122 19.05 -27.36 -41.43
CA VAL A 122 19.07 -28.81 -41.20
C VAL A 122 20.20 -29.38 -42.04
N GLU A 123 21.15 -30.06 -41.41
CA GLU A 123 22.28 -30.73 -42.09
C GLU A 123 23.02 -29.81 -43.11
N GLY A 124 23.18 -28.53 -42.77
CA GLY A 124 23.88 -27.56 -43.62
C GLY A 124 23.01 -26.81 -44.64
N THR A 125 21.74 -27.20 -44.81
CA THR A 125 20.80 -26.55 -45.75
C THR A 125 19.89 -25.56 -45.03
N ASP A 126 19.83 -24.32 -45.52
CA ASP A 126 18.95 -23.27 -44.99
C ASP A 126 17.52 -23.44 -45.49
N ILE A 127 16.56 -23.48 -44.55
CA ILE A 127 15.13 -23.49 -44.84
C ILE A 127 14.63 -22.05 -44.94
N ASN A 128 14.18 -21.66 -46.13
CA ASN A 128 13.58 -20.36 -46.43
C ASN A 128 12.07 -20.51 -46.73
N PRO A 129 11.23 -19.49 -46.47
CA PRO A 129 11.55 -18.19 -45.85
C PRO A 129 11.72 -18.29 -44.33
N ARG A 130 12.43 -17.33 -43.74
CA ARG A 130 12.55 -17.21 -42.28
C ARG A 130 11.20 -16.81 -41.69
N LEU A 131 10.83 -17.39 -40.56
CA LEU A 131 9.56 -17.10 -39.91
C LEU A 131 9.75 -15.96 -38.91
N ARG A 132 8.83 -14.98 -38.89
CA ARG A 132 8.86 -13.89 -37.92
C ARG A 132 8.30 -14.35 -36.59
N TYR A 133 8.98 -14.01 -35.50
CA TYR A 133 8.36 -14.09 -34.17
C TYR A 133 7.23 -13.08 -34.07
N VAL A 134 6.05 -13.56 -33.68
CA VAL A 134 4.92 -12.70 -33.33
C VAL A 134 4.70 -12.78 -31.84
N ALA A 135 4.71 -11.64 -31.17
CA ALA A 135 4.37 -11.59 -29.76
C ALA A 135 2.88 -11.94 -29.59
N SER A 136 2.57 -12.79 -28.61
CA SER A 136 1.20 -12.92 -28.11
C SER A 136 0.73 -11.54 -27.58
N PRO A 137 -0.56 -11.17 -27.72
CA PRO A 137 -1.07 -9.89 -27.23
C PRO A 137 -0.69 -9.57 -25.77
N TYR A 138 -0.58 -10.60 -24.91
CA TYR A 138 -0.15 -10.46 -23.53
C TYR A 138 1.34 -10.10 -23.37
N ALA A 139 2.21 -10.55 -24.28
CA ALA A 139 3.63 -10.22 -24.28
C ALA A 139 3.89 -8.75 -24.68
N VAL A 140 3.05 -8.19 -25.57
CA VAL A 140 3.14 -6.77 -25.97
C VAL A 140 2.76 -5.84 -24.81
N LEU A 141 1.77 -6.21 -23.98
CA LEU A 141 1.42 -5.44 -22.78
C LEU A 141 2.58 -5.43 -21.77
N SER A 142 3.27 -6.56 -21.60
CA SER A 142 4.44 -6.70 -20.72
C SER A 142 5.65 -5.89 -21.22
N GLN A 143 5.93 -5.88 -22.53
CA GLN A 143 7.03 -5.09 -23.10
C GLN A 143 6.86 -3.57 -22.90
N ARG A 144 5.62 -3.05 -22.87
CA ARG A 144 5.37 -1.63 -22.53
C ARG A 144 5.77 -1.29 -21.09
N SER A 145 5.80 -2.27 -20.19
CA SER A 145 6.33 -2.11 -18.83
C SER A 145 7.86 -2.13 -18.78
N ILE A 146 8.54 -2.84 -19.70
CA ILE A 146 10.01 -2.98 -19.74
C ILE A 146 10.67 -1.80 -20.48
N LEU A 147 10.00 -1.20 -21.47
CA LEU A 147 10.49 0.04 -22.12
C LEU A 147 10.54 1.24 -21.16
N ALA A 148 9.85 1.19 -20.02
CA ALA A 148 10.01 2.15 -18.93
C ALA A 148 11.27 1.89 -18.06
N GLY A 149 11.92 0.72 -18.20
CA GLY A 149 13.12 0.30 -17.47
C GLY A 149 14.43 0.33 -18.27
N HIS A 150 14.40 0.59 -19.58
CA HIS A 150 15.58 0.54 -20.47
C HIS A 150 15.97 1.93 -21.04
N ALA A 151 15.89 2.99 -20.25
CA ALA A 151 16.67 4.19 -20.54
C ALA A 151 18.15 3.85 -20.26
N GLN A 152 18.87 3.46 -21.32
CA GLN A 152 20.24 2.96 -21.31
C GLN A 152 21.13 3.67 -20.28
N THR A 153 21.42 2.99 -19.18
CA THR A 153 22.64 3.18 -18.41
C THR A 153 23.80 2.79 -19.33
N VAL A 154 24.62 3.77 -19.72
CA VAL A 154 25.92 3.51 -20.34
C VAL A 154 26.80 2.89 -19.26
N GLU A 155 26.72 1.57 -19.09
CA GLU A 155 27.64 0.81 -18.27
C GLU A 155 28.97 0.66 -19.04
N SER A 156 29.97 1.32 -18.49
CA SER A 156 31.37 1.38 -18.93
C SER A 156 31.67 2.23 -20.18
N ILE A 157 32.14 3.45 -19.94
CA ILE A 157 33.28 3.94 -20.72
C ILE A 157 34.52 3.41 -19.99
N SER A 158 35.06 2.31 -20.48
CA SER A 158 36.41 1.89 -20.11
C SER A 158 37.38 3.01 -20.53
N GLY A 159 38.08 3.57 -19.55
CA GLY A 159 39.02 4.66 -19.72
C GLY A 159 38.40 6.03 -19.42
N HIS A 160 38.50 6.47 -18.16
CA HIS A 160 39.34 7.61 -17.82
C HIS A 160 39.48 7.72 -16.29
N LYS A 161 40.75 7.74 -15.88
CA LYS A 161 41.31 7.70 -14.52
C LYS A 161 40.53 8.47 -13.47
N ALA A 162 40.08 7.75 -12.45
CA ALA A 162 39.67 8.30 -11.17
C ALA A 162 40.76 8.08 -10.12
N ASP A 163 42.01 8.48 -10.36
CA ASP A 163 43.09 8.27 -9.38
C ASP A 163 44.37 9.10 -9.58
N THR A 164 44.31 10.38 -9.97
CA THR A 164 45.44 11.30 -9.66
C THR A 164 45.02 12.77 -9.63
N ALA A 165 44.15 13.16 -8.70
CA ALA A 165 43.98 14.58 -8.34
C ALA A 165 45.03 14.98 -7.28
N GLY A 166 46.30 14.74 -7.59
CA GLY A 166 47.46 15.16 -6.81
C GLY A 166 48.32 16.10 -7.65
N ARG A 167 48.11 17.41 -7.48
CA ARG A 167 49.01 18.54 -7.80
C ARG A 167 50.07 18.33 -8.90
N SER A 168 49.80 18.86 -10.10
CA SER A 168 50.79 19.64 -10.87
C SER A 168 50.14 20.43 -12.01
N ASP A 169 50.61 21.68 -12.14
CA ASP A 169 50.68 22.59 -13.28
C ASP A 169 49.42 23.14 -13.97
N SER A 170 49.24 24.45 -13.75
CA SER A 170 48.25 25.36 -14.32
C SER A 170 48.43 25.69 -15.82
N ALA A 171 49.50 25.22 -16.48
CA ALA A 171 49.73 25.49 -17.90
C ALA A 171 48.99 24.51 -18.83
N LEU A 172 48.66 23.30 -18.38
CA LEU A 172 47.86 22.34 -19.17
C LEU A 172 46.34 22.64 -19.12
N ARG A 173 45.91 23.58 -18.28
CA ARG A 173 44.49 23.92 -18.10
C ARG A 173 43.89 24.76 -19.22
N ALA A 174 44.69 25.52 -19.97
CA ALA A 174 44.18 26.33 -21.08
C ALA A 174 43.75 25.45 -22.27
N ASP A 175 44.58 24.48 -22.66
CA ASP A 175 44.24 23.53 -23.73
C ASP A 175 43.19 22.50 -23.31
N ALA A 176 43.16 22.12 -22.03
CA ALA A 176 42.10 21.27 -21.49
C ALA A 176 40.75 22.01 -21.39
N ALA A 177 40.74 23.30 -21.05
CA ALA A 177 39.51 24.09 -20.99
C ALA A 177 38.89 24.32 -22.39
N ALA A 178 39.71 24.50 -23.42
CA ALA A 178 39.24 24.57 -24.81
C ALA A 178 38.60 23.24 -25.29
N LYS A 179 39.14 22.09 -24.85
CA LYS A 179 38.55 20.77 -25.11
C LYS A 179 37.25 20.52 -24.33
N VAL A 180 37.07 21.17 -23.18
CA VAL A 180 35.85 21.06 -22.37
C VAL A 180 34.68 21.86 -22.97
N ASP A 181 34.92 22.95 -23.70
CA ASP A 181 33.84 23.70 -24.38
C ASP A 181 33.29 22.93 -25.60
N THR A 182 34.07 22.03 -26.21
CA THR A 182 33.58 21.05 -27.21
C THR A 182 32.82 19.86 -26.61
N ILE A 183 32.79 19.70 -25.28
CA ILE A 183 31.95 18.72 -24.56
C ILE A 183 30.66 19.40 -24.06
N ARG A 184 30.23 20.50 -24.68
CA ARG A 184 28.84 20.95 -24.58
C ARG A 184 27.99 20.12 -25.54
N GLY A 185 27.68 18.91 -25.08
CA GLY A 185 26.84 17.96 -25.79
C GLY A 185 26.49 16.80 -24.89
N HIS A 186 25.31 16.84 -24.29
CA HIS A 186 24.55 15.72 -23.73
C HIS A 186 25.07 15.01 -22.47
N LYS A 187 26.38 14.95 -22.14
CA LYS A 187 26.88 14.07 -21.06
C LYS A 187 26.87 14.65 -19.63
N ALA A 188 27.16 15.93 -19.44
CA ALA A 188 27.09 16.55 -18.11
C ALA A 188 25.63 16.82 -17.67
N ASP A 189 24.75 17.02 -18.64
CA ASP A 189 23.34 17.30 -18.43
C ASP A 189 22.53 16.01 -18.18
N SER A 190 22.92 14.91 -18.83
CA SER A 190 22.34 13.58 -18.58
C SER A 190 22.71 13.01 -17.22
N ALA A 191 23.88 13.31 -16.66
CA ALA A 191 24.23 12.89 -15.29
C ALA A 191 23.38 13.58 -14.22
N LYS A 192 23.05 14.87 -14.41
CA LYS A 192 22.15 15.62 -13.52
C LYS A 192 20.68 15.24 -13.70
N LEU A 193 20.27 14.85 -14.92
CA LEU A 193 18.94 14.29 -15.18
C LEU A 193 18.80 12.87 -14.61
N ALA A 194 19.86 12.05 -14.70
CA ALA A 194 19.88 10.68 -14.19
C ALA A 194 19.77 10.64 -12.66
N ASP A 195 20.48 11.49 -11.92
CA ASP A 195 20.34 11.60 -10.46
C ASP A 195 18.91 11.99 -10.02
N LYS A 196 18.18 12.71 -10.90
CA LYS A 196 16.76 13.05 -10.72
C LYS A 196 15.82 11.88 -11.07
N ALA A 197 16.22 10.98 -11.96
CA ALA A 197 15.44 9.84 -12.44
C ALA A 197 15.63 8.57 -11.58
N THR A 198 16.77 8.40 -10.90
CA THR A 198 17.09 7.25 -10.04
C THR A 198 16.21 7.12 -8.78
N ARG A 199 15.31 8.07 -8.51
CA ARG A 199 14.41 8.04 -7.33
C ARG A 199 13.04 7.40 -7.58
N VAL A 200 12.81 6.75 -8.72
CA VAL A 200 11.52 6.14 -9.01
C VAL A 200 11.69 4.69 -9.44
N THR A 201 11.72 3.79 -8.45
CA THR A 201 11.44 2.37 -8.63
C THR A 201 10.39 1.95 -7.59
N SER A 202 9.28 1.39 -8.09
CA SER A 202 8.08 0.85 -7.40
C SER A 202 7.43 1.70 -6.29
N GLY A 203 6.40 2.48 -6.67
CA GLY A 203 5.52 3.19 -5.73
C GLY A 203 5.24 4.66 -6.08
N PHE A 204 5.11 5.00 -7.36
CA PHE A 204 4.95 6.39 -7.77
C PHE A 204 3.55 6.91 -7.45
N VAL A 205 3.45 7.73 -6.40
CA VAL A 205 2.27 8.57 -6.17
C VAL A 205 2.29 9.70 -7.21
N PRO A 206 1.26 9.90 -8.06
CA PRO A 206 1.27 10.96 -9.06
C PRO A 206 1.35 12.35 -8.42
N ILE A 207 1.73 13.38 -9.20
CA ILE A 207 1.59 14.77 -8.75
C ILE A 207 0.11 15.01 -8.41
N ASN A 208 -0.14 15.73 -7.32
CA ASN A 208 -1.45 15.89 -6.66
C ASN A 208 -1.96 14.64 -5.92
N GLY A 209 -1.22 13.53 -5.92
CA GLY A 209 -1.52 12.39 -5.08
C GLY A 209 -1.23 12.68 -3.61
N ILE A 210 -2.10 12.19 -2.72
CA ILE A 210 -2.05 12.42 -1.28
C ILE A 210 -1.77 11.09 -0.58
N ILE A 211 -0.86 11.11 0.39
CA ILE A 211 -0.58 9.98 1.28
C ILE A 211 -0.66 10.40 2.75
N MET A 212 -0.89 9.40 3.61
CA MET A 212 -0.70 9.53 5.05
C MET A 212 0.80 9.53 5.37
N TRP A 213 1.19 10.37 6.33
CA TRP A 213 2.59 10.60 6.70
C TRP A 213 2.74 10.73 8.21
N THR A 214 3.67 9.96 8.78
CA THR A 214 3.83 9.81 10.22
C THR A 214 4.96 10.66 10.81
N GLN A 215 5.82 11.23 9.96
CA GLN A 215 6.98 12.02 10.40
C GLN A 215 6.66 13.52 10.40
N ARG A 216 7.32 14.29 11.27
CA ARG A 216 7.17 15.76 11.31
C ARG A 216 7.76 16.45 10.08
N THR A 217 8.87 15.92 9.57
CA THR A 217 9.57 16.50 8.43
C THR A 217 8.91 16.04 7.13
N VAL A 218 8.46 16.98 6.32
CA VAL A 218 7.88 16.70 4.99
C VAL A 218 9.01 16.51 3.98
N PRO A 219 9.05 15.41 3.21
CA PRO A 219 10.09 15.18 2.22
C PRO A 219 10.11 16.22 1.09
N ALA A 220 11.29 16.45 0.50
CA ALA A 220 11.39 17.29 -0.69
C ALA A 220 10.49 16.76 -1.83
N GLY A 221 9.81 17.67 -2.52
CA GLY A 221 8.82 17.32 -3.56
C GLY A 221 7.40 17.05 -3.04
N TRP A 222 7.20 17.15 -1.72
CA TRP A 222 5.89 17.04 -1.07
C TRP A 222 5.57 18.31 -0.29
N ARG A 223 4.28 18.54 -0.03
CA ARG A 223 3.80 19.65 0.80
C ARG A 223 2.68 19.18 1.71
N LEU A 224 2.54 19.81 2.87
CA LEU A 224 1.44 19.52 3.80
C LEU A 224 0.10 19.89 3.16
N CYS A 225 -0.93 19.09 3.41
CA CYS A 225 -2.30 19.39 3.01
C CYS A 225 -2.93 20.39 3.99
N ASP A 226 -2.44 21.63 4.01
CA ASP A 226 -2.87 22.72 4.89
C ASP A 226 -3.64 23.84 4.16
N GLY A 227 -3.83 23.73 2.85
CA GLY A 227 -4.47 24.77 2.02
C GLY A 227 -3.47 25.73 1.36
N GLY A 228 -2.20 25.71 1.75
CA GLY A 228 -1.18 26.57 1.17
C GLY A 228 -0.68 26.05 -0.18
N GLY A 229 -0.26 26.94 -1.09
CA GLY A 229 0.44 26.58 -2.34
C GLY A 229 -0.23 25.49 -3.18
N SER A 230 -1.56 25.61 -3.34
CA SER A 230 -2.46 24.72 -4.07
C SER A 230 -2.69 23.31 -3.51
N THR A 231 -2.36 23.03 -2.24
CA THR A 231 -2.77 21.79 -1.58
C THR A 231 -4.19 21.94 -1.02
N PRO A 232 -4.99 20.85 -0.90
CA PRO A 232 -6.22 20.90 -0.12
C PRO A 232 -5.91 21.07 1.36
N ASN A 233 -6.83 21.66 2.13
CA ASN A 233 -6.70 21.72 3.59
C ASN A 233 -7.37 20.51 4.24
N LEU A 234 -6.57 19.53 4.64
CA LEU A 234 -6.97 18.29 5.32
C LEU A 234 -6.62 18.28 6.83
N VAL A 235 -6.19 19.41 7.39
CA VAL A 235 -5.87 19.52 8.81
C VAL A 235 -7.14 19.33 9.64
N ASN A 236 -7.08 18.42 10.62
CA ASN A 236 -8.22 18.05 11.48
C ASN A 236 -9.46 17.55 10.72
N ARG A 237 -9.26 16.91 9.56
CA ARG A 237 -10.36 16.38 8.74
C ARG A 237 -10.26 14.87 8.56
N PHE A 238 -11.43 14.23 8.55
CA PHE A 238 -11.60 12.87 8.09
C PHE A 238 -11.89 12.88 6.59
N VAL A 239 -11.19 12.04 5.82
CA VAL A 239 -11.33 12.01 4.35
C VAL A 239 -12.47 11.08 3.97
N VAL A 240 -13.36 11.57 3.11
CA VAL A 240 -14.44 10.80 2.48
C VAL A 240 -14.23 10.78 0.97
N GLY A 241 -14.54 9.65 0.32
CA GLY A 241 -14.45 9.54 -1.13
C GLY A 241 -15.43 10.47 -1.83
N ALA A 242 -14.94 11.21 -2.83
CA ALA A 242 -15.80 12.02 -3.68
C ALA A 242 -16.69 11.13 -4.57
N GLY A 243 -17.92 11.56 -4.84
CA GLY A 243 -18.91 10.82 -5.63
C GLY A 243 -20.24 11.57 -5.71
N ASN A 244 -21.35 10.86 -5.95
CA ASN A 244 -22.66 11.48 -6.15
C ASN A 244 -23.15 12.32 -4.96
N TRP A 245 -22.82 11.93 -3.72
CA TRP A 245 -23.25 12.65 -2.52
C TRP A 245 -22.25 13.70 -2.02
N TYR A 246 -20.97 13.52 -2.34
CA TYR A 246 -19.89 14.38 -1.86
C TYR A 246 -19.06 14.87 -3.06
N GLY A 247 -19.25 16.14 -3.41
CA GLY A 247 -18.46 16.77 -4.47
C GLY A 247 -16.96 16.80 -4.14
N LEU A 248 -16.11 16.83 -5.17
CA LEU A 248 -14.66 16.96 -4.99
C LEU A 248 -14.33 18.26 -4.23
N GLY A 249 -13.60 18.13 -3.12
CA GLY A 249 -13.23 19.25 -2.27
C GLY A 249 -14.35 19.76 -1.35
N ALA A 250 -15.54 19.14 -1.37
CA ALA A 250 -16.60 19.47 -0.43
C ALA A 250 -16.14 19.21 1.02
N THR A 251 -16.58 20.06 1.95
CA THR A 251 -16.23 19.94 3.37
C THR A 251 -17.48 20.02 4.25
N GLY A 252 -17.41 19.39 5.41
CA GLY A 252 -18.51 19.37 6.37
C GLY A 252 -18.15 18.58 7.63
N GLY A 253 -19.18 18.24 8.42
CA GLY A 253 -19.05 17.53 9.69
C GLY A 253 -18.81 18.46 10.89
N ALA A 254 -18.89 17.89 12.09
CA ALA A 254 -18.69 18.59 13.35
C ALA A 254 -17.92 17.69 14.34
N ASN A 255 -16.98 18.29 15.09
CA ASN A 255 -16.23 17.58 16.13
C ASN A 255 -17.11 17.24 17.33
N THR A 256 -18.05 18.13 17.66
CA THR A 256 -19.01 17.92 18.74
C THR A 256 -20.42 18.25 18.25
N VAL A 257 -21.41 17.56 18.82
CA VAL A 257 -22.83 17.75 18.48
C VAL A 257 -23.60 18.02 19.76
N ALA A 258 -24.34 19.12 19.77
CA ALA A 258 -25.35 19.41 20.79
C ALA A 258 -26.72 18.96 20.26
N LEU A 259 -27.51 18.32 21.12
CA LEU A 259 -28.87 17.92 20.77
C LEU A 259 -29.76 19.16 20.74
N SER A 260 -30.46 19.35 19.63
CA SER A 260 -31.54 20.33 19.51
C SER A 260 -32.84 19.79 20.10
N TRP A 261 -33.80 20.69 20.32
CA TRP A 261 -35.15 20.34 20.78
C TRP A 261 -35.78 19.21 19.94
N ASN A 262 -35.67 19.30 18.61
CA ASN A 262 -36.22 18.31 17.68
C ASN A 262 -35.50 16.95 17.69
N GLN A 263 -34.36 16.84 18.36
CA GLN A 263 -33.59 15.60 18.48
C GLN A 263 -33.81 14.90 19.84
N MET A 264 -34.62 15.47 20.74
CA MET A 264 -34.98 14.82 21.99
C MET A 264 -36.23 13.95 21.79
N PRO A 265 -36.20 12.66 22.19
CA PRO A 265 -37.40 11.84 22.20
C PRO A 265 -38.51 12.46 23.07
N VAL A 266 -39.76 12.26 22.65
CA VAL A 266 -40.93 12.62 23.46
C VAL A 266 -40.85 11.86 24.78
N HIS A 267 -40.94 12.57 25.89
CA HIS A 267 -40.94 12.00 27.23
C HIS A 267 -41.86 12.80 28.15
N SER A 268 -42.30 12.16 29.24
CA SER A 268 -43.14 12.76 30.27
C SER A 268 -42.60 12.39 31.64
N HIS A 269 -42.83 13.25 32.63
CA HIS A 269 -42.59 12.95 34.03
C HIS A 269 -43.91 12.79 34.76
N SER A 270 -43.98 11.79 35.64
CA SER A 270 -45.08 11.63 36.59
C SER A 270 -44.55 11.82 38.00
N GLY A 271 -45.31 12.51 38.83
CA GLY A 271 -45.08 12.55 40.26
C GLY A 271 -46.41 12.56 40.99
N GLY A 272 -46.42 11.99 42.18
CA GLY A 272 -47.57 12.04 43.10
C GLY A 272 -47.08 12.54 44.44
N VAL A 273 -47.85 13.45 45.04
CA VAL A 273 -47.76 13.72 46.47
C VAL A 273 -48.73 12.76 47.16
N HIS A 274 -48.23 11.92 48.06
CA HIS A 274 -49.12 11.20 48.96
C HIS A 274 -49.86 12.25 49.78
N GLY A 275 -51.19 12.28 49.67
CA GLY A 275 -52.01 13.05 50.59
C GLY A 275 -51.64 12.60 52.00
N GLY A 276 -51.18 13.53 52.82
CA GLY A 276 -50.91 13.29 54.23
C GLY A 276 -52.17 12.62 54.78
N GLY A 277 -52.00 11.39 55.24
CA GLY A 277 -53.11 10.55 55.65
C GLY A 277 -54.05 11.36 56.54
N ASN A 278 -55.33 11.39 56.14
CA ASN A 278 -56.36 12.10 56.86
C ASN A 278 -56.29 11.72 58.35
N HIS A 279 -55.91 12.67 59.20
CA HIS A 279 -55.81 12.46 60.64
C HIS A 279 -56.35 13.68 61.39
N TYR A 280 -56.65 13.47 62.66
CA TYR A 280 -57.09 14.48 63.62
C TYR A 280 -56.34 14.26 64.93
N HIS A 281 -56.30 15.29 65.77
CA HIS A 281 -55.81 15.21 67.14
C HIS A 281 -56.98 15.34 68.11
N GLY A 282 -57.02 14.47 69.13
CA GLY A 282 -57.93 14.61 70.26
C GLY A 282 -57.33 15.55 71.30
N ILE A 283 -58.09 16.56 71.71
CA ILE A 283 -57.67 17.50 72.77
C ILE A 283 -58.33 17.04 74.08
N TYR A 284 -57.50 16.76 75.08
CA TYR A 284 -57.93 16.40 76.43
C TYR A 284 -57.77 17.61 77.34
N THR A 285 -58.88 18.22 77.73
CA THR A 285 -58.92 19.27 78.76
C THR A 285 -59.63 18.75 80.00
N ARG A 286 -59.43 19.43 81.13
CA ARG A 286 -60.29 19.22 82.30
C ARG A 286 -61.63 19.89 82.01
N GLN A 287 -62.70 19.25 82.46
CA GLN A 287 -64.09 19.56 82.13
C GLN A 287 -64.51 20.99 82.54
N ASP A 288 -63.72 21.65 83.38
CA ASP A 288 -64.08 22.91 84.04
C ASP A 288 -63.73 24.17 83.22
N ASP A 289 -62.94 24.04 82.15
CA ASP A 289 -62.32 25.18 81.47
C ASP A 289 -63.05 25.69 80.21
N TRP A 290 -64.19 25.10 79.79
CA TRP A 290 -64.86 25.51 78.54
C TRP A 290 -66.38 25.67 78.65
N ASN A 291 -66.85 26.92 78.50
CA ASN A 291 -68.27 27.28 78.34
C ASN A 291 -68.60 27.34 76.84
N ASP A 292 -69.24 26.31 76.28
CA ASP A 292 -69.53 26.16 74.84
C ASP A 292 -70.69 27.06 74.34
N SER A 293 -71.11 28.02 75.15
CA SER A 293 -72.29 28.86 74.90
C SER A 293 -72.02 30.34 75.14
N GLY A 294 -70.97 30.90 74.50
CA GLY A 294 -70.80 32.36 74.30
C GLY A 294 -70.96 33.26 75.53
N GLY A 295 -70.84 32.70 76.73
CA GLY A 295 -71.25 33.32 77.97
C GLY A 295 -70.05 33.70 78.80
N TRP A 296 -69.92 35.00 79.09
CA TRP A 296 -68.93 35.51 80.04
C TRP A 296 -69.35 35.11 81.46
N GLY A 297 -68.70 34.08 82.01
CA GLY A 297 -68.82 33.73 83.43
C GLY A 297 -67.94 32.53 83.80
N PRO A 298 -67.24 32.55 84.95
CA PRO A 298 -66.45 31.41 85.41
C PRO A 298 -67.39 30.33 85.95
N SER A 299 -67.37 29.14 85.35
CA SER A 299 -68.14 28.00 85.80
C SER A 299 -67.44 27.32 86.97
N TRP A 300 -67.93 27.53 88.19
CA TRP A 300 -67.60 26.70 89.35
C TRP A 300 -68.63 25.57 89.41
N GLY A 301 -68.33 24.47 88.71
CA GLY A 301 -69.03 23.21 88.88
C GLY A 301 -68.26 22.35 89.87
N ASP A 302 -68.84 22.13 91.06
CA ASP A 302 -68.33 21.16 92.01
C ASP A 302 -68.46 19.73 91.45
N GLY A 303 -67.32 19.05 91.38
CA GLY A 303 -67.25 17.61 91.55
C GLY A 303 -67.42 16.78 90.29
N ASP A 304 -66.35 16.68 89.49
CA ASP A 304 -65.98 15.40 88.90
C ASP A 304 -64.46 15.17 88.95
N ASN A 305 -64.11 14.00 89.47
CA ASN A 305 -62.78 13.56 89.86
C ASN A 305 -61.79 13.49 88.68
N GLY A 306 -61.19 14.63 88.30
CA GLY A 306 -59.93 14.74 87.54
C GLY A 306 -59.82 13.89 86.26
N ARG A 307 -60.95 13.45 85.72
CA ARG A 307 -60.97 12.42 84.68
C ARG A 307 -60.83 13.11 83.34
N TRP A 308 -59.64 12.96 82.74
CA TRP A 308 -59.40 13.40 81.37
C TRP A 308 -60.40 12.72 80.43
N ALA A 309 -61.39 13.49 79.94
CA ALA A 309 -62.32 13.06 78.92
C ALA A 309 -61.99 13.79 77.61
N PRO A 310 -62.06 13.13 76.43
CA PRO A 310 -61.85 13.78 75.15
C PRO A 310 -63.07 14.66 74.85
N HIS A 311 -62.90 15.98 74.90
CA HIS A 311 -64.02 16.92 74.68
C HIS A 311 -64.08 17.45 73.25
N HIS A 312 -62.94 17.57 72.55
CA HIS A 312 -62.92 18.10 71.17
C HIS A 312 -61.87 17.41 70.30
N ASN A 313 -62.18 17.31 69.01
CA ASN A 313 -61.25 16.88 67.98
C ASN A 313 -60.88 18.08 67.11
N THR A 314 -59.64 18.14 66.64
CA THR A 314 -59.34 18.99 65.48
C THR A 314 -60.15 18.51 64.27
N HIS A 315 -60.44 19.39 63.32
CA HIS A 315 -61.09 18.97 62.07
C HIS A 315 -60.22 17.94 61.33
N TRP A 316 -60.86 16.99 60.66
CA TRP A 316 -60.20 16.04 59.77
C TRP A 316 -59.51 16.79 58.62
N GLY A 317 -58.22 16.54 58.41
CA GLY A 317 -57.48 17.19 57.33
C GLY A 317 -57.49 18.72 57.45
N GLY A 318 -57.07 19.26 58.60
CA GLY A 318 -56.88 20.70 58.78
C GLY A 318 -56.02 21.36 57.68
N HIS A 319 -56.10 22.68 57.52
CA HIS A 319 -55.48 23.39 56.38
C HIS A 319 -53.98 23.08 56.25
N HIS A 320 -53.62 22.25 55.26
CA HIS A 320 -52.23 21.91 54.92
C HIS A 320 -52.10 21.76 53.40
N GLY A 321 -50.88 21.98 52.91
CA GLY A 321 -50.56 21.90 51.48
C GLY A 321 -49.52 20.81 51.21
N HIS A 322 -49.62 20.20 50.03
CA HIS A 322 -48.58 19.34 49.49
C HIS A 322 -47.91 20.04 48.31
N GLY A 323 -46.61 20.26 48.43
CA GLY A 323 -45.80 20.76 47.33
C GLY A 323 -44.99 19.64 46.70
N MET A 324 -44.85 19.69 45.38
CA MET A 324 -43.92 18.86 44.64
C MET A 324 -43.07 19.74 43.73
N TRP A 325 -41.76 19.58 43.82
CA TRP A 325 -40.79 20.33 43.04
C TRP A 325 -39.96 19.34 42.23
N THR A 326 -39.95 19.53 40.91
CA THR A 326 -39.02 18.84 40.01
C THR A 326 -37.94 19.81 39.59
N ASN A 327 -36.69 19.37 39.62
CA ASN A 327 -35.57 20.17 39.14
C ASN A 327 -35.35 19.93 37.64
N ASN A 328 -34.87 20.95 36.92
CA ASN A 328 -34.36 20.76 35.58
C ASN A 328 -33.17 19.79 35.60
N ALA A 329 -33.19 18.81 34.69
CA ALA A 329 -32.08 17.90 34.44
C ALA A 329 -31.53 18.12 33.03
N GLY A 330 -30.22 17.91 32.85
CA GLY A 330 -29.52 18.18 31.59
C GLY A 330 -28.89 19.58 31.53
N ARG A 331 -27.83 19.71 30.74
CA ARG A 331 -27.08 20.97 30.57
C ARG A 331 -26.92 21.41 29.11
N GLY A 332 -27.49 20.64 28.16
CA GLY A 332 -27.37 20.91 26.73
C GLY A 332 -25.94 20.87 26.19
N TRP A 333 -25.02 20.21 26.90
CA TRP A 333 -23.62 20.14 26.49
C TRP A 333 -23.46 19.28 25.24
N ALA A 334 -22.61 19.75 24.32
CA ALA A 334 -22.26 18.98 23.15
C ALA A 334 -21.43 17.75 23.56
N HIS A 335 -21.64 16.63 22.87
CA HIS A 335 -20.83 15.43 23.04
C HIS A 335 -19.82 15.28 21.90
N GLU A 336 -18.75 14.54 22.17
CA GLU A 336 -17.77 14.12 21.16
C GLU A 336 -18.46 13.30 20.06
N ASN A 337 -18.20 13.65 18.80
CA ASN A 337 -18.81 13.01 17.63
C ASN A 337 -17.81 12.18 16.82
N ARG A 338 -16.54 12.16 17.21
CA ARG A 338 -15.49 11.39 16.53
C ARG A 338 -15.40 9.96 17.08
N PRO A 339 -15.28 8.96 16.20
CA PRO A 339 -14.78 7.64 16.59
C PRO A 339 -13.35 7.75 17.17
N PRO A 340 -12.85 6.72 17.88
CA PRO A 340 -11.44 6.63 18.26
C PRO A 340 -10.52 6.84 17.05
N TYR A 341 -9.50 7.69 17.18
CA TYR A 341 -8.64 8.08 16.06
C TYR A 341 -7.16 8.13 16.44
N TYR A 342 -6.30 7.97 15.43
CA TYR A 342 -4.86 8.20 15.50
C TYR A 342 -4.48 9.27 14.48
N ALA A 343 -3.81 10.34 14.92
CA ALA A 343 -3.52 11.49 14.07
C ALA A 343 -2.20 11.32 13.30
N VAL A 344 -2.29 11.45 11.97
CA VAL A 344 -1.16 11.51 11.05
C VAL A 344 -1.29 12.74 10.14
N TYR A 345 -0.20 13.16 9.52
CA TYR A 345 -0.25 14.23 8.53
C TYR A 345 -0.74 13.68 7.18
N TYR A 346 -1.43 14.51 6.43
CA TYR A 346 -1.64 14.30 5.00
C TYR A 346 -0.65 15.16 4.22
N ILE A 347 0.12 14.56 3.32
CA ILE A 347 1.03 15.28 2.42
C ILE A 347 0.67 14.99 0.97
N MET A 348 0.78 16.02 0.13
CA MET A 348 0.50 15.96 -1.29
C MET A 348 1.80 16.10 -2.07
N ARG A 349 1.95 15.28 -3.10
CA ARG A 349 3.08 15.38 -4.00
C ARG A 349 2.93 16.58 -4.94
N VAL A 350 3.97 17.40 -5.06
CA VAL A 350 3.96 18.65 -5.85
C VAL A 350 5.06 18.72 -6.90
N LYS A 351 6.03 17.79 -6.91
CA LYS A 351 7.13 17.75 -7.88
C LYS A 351 7.48 16.32 -8.32
#